data_AF-A0A7X9JLF6-F1
#
_entry.id   AF-A0A7X9JLF6-F1
#
_cell.length_a   1.000
_cell.length_b   1.000
_cell.length_c   1.000
_cell.angle_alpha   90.00
_cell.angle_beta   90.00
_cell.angle_gamma   90.00
#
_symmetry.space_group_name_H-M   'P 1'
#
loop_
_entity.id
_entity.type
_entity.pdbx_description
1 polymer ?
#
loop_
_entity_poly.entity_id
_entity_poly.type
_entity_poly.pdbx_seq_one_letter_code
_entity_poly.pdbx_strand_id
1 'polypeptide(L)'
;MHRPNSVLKEVNYSAGGIDAVEKALDKQKVNIIVVTSSSQTFVINLLTKLNDLTRDYKLLLSYMPTWKKFEQNIELEHLFNLHTHSFQPFYVDYSNPFVKNFVLAYRDLYKIEPTKFSFLGYDCSIYFLSLLQKYGRNFYNCINEIQVNQLASRFYFEKNGTQGGYENKGIFITRYDDKENEVFLTNLITNKFLMPLVIQPIEIRKVNVIKK
;
A
#
# COMPACT_ATOMS: atom_id res chain seq x y z
N MET A 1 14.20 -25.85 10.93
CA MET A 1 12.93 -25.21 10.48
C MET A 1 12.80 -25.44 8.98
N HIS A 2 11.82 -26.23 8.56
CA HIS A 2 11.61 -26.60 7.16
C HIS A 2 10.99 -25.42 6.41
N ARG A 3 11.64 -24.91 5.37
CA ARG A 3 11.12 -23.81 4.54
C ARG A 3 9.90 -24.32 3.76
N PRO A 4 8.72 -23.66 3.83
CA PRO A 4 7.65 -23.96 2.89
C PRO A 4 8.08 -23.50 1.48
N ASN A 5 8.01 -24.39 0.49
CA ASN A 5 8.19 -24.07 -0.93
C ASN A 5 7.04 -23.15 -1.38
N SER A 6 7.18 -21.83 -1.23
CA SER A 6 6.33 -20.86 -1.90
C SER A 6 6.78 -20.73 -3.36
N VAL A 7 6.00 -21.29 -4.26
CA VAL A 7 6.29 -21.28 -5.70
C VAL A 7 5.56 -20.08 -6.31
N LEU A 8 6.32 -19.11 -6.82
CA LEU A 8 5.75 -18.08 -7.69
C LEU A 8 5.24 -18.76 -8.96
N LYS A 9 3.96 -18.57 -9.26
CA LYS A 9 3.33 -19.05 -10.49
C LYS A 9 2.91 -17.84 -11.31
N GLU A 10 3.52 -17.68 -12.48
CA GLU A 10 3.07 -16.68 -13.45
C GLU A 10 1.93 -17.27 -14.29
N VAL A 11 0.83 -16.53 -14.40
CA VAL A 11 -0.35 -16.95 -15.18
C VAL A 11 -0.53 -15.97 -16.33
N ASN A 12 -0.40 -16.46 -17.55
CA ASN A 12 -0.76 -15.69 -18.73
C ASN A 12 -2.29 -15.75 -18.94
N TYR A 13 -2.99 -14.78 -18.35
CA TYR A 13 -4.46 -14.74 -18.38
C TYR A 13 -5.04 -14.61 -19.79
N SER A 14 -4.36 -13.92 -20.72
CA SER A 14 -4.89 -13.77 -22.08
C SER A 14 -4.92 -15.09 -22.86
N ALA A 15 -4.04 -16.03 -22.53
CA ALA A 15 -3.99 -17.36 -23.14
C ALA A 15 -4.91 -18.37 -22.46
N GLY A 16 -4.98 -18.34 -21.12
CA GLY A 16 -5.64 -19.40 -20.33
C GLY A 16 -6.88 -18.99 -19.55
N GLY A 17 -7.23 -17.70 -19.53
CA GLY A 17 -8.37 -17.18 -18.80
C GLY A 17 -8.34 -17.50 -17.31
N ILE A 18 -9.54 -17.59 -16.71
CA ILE A 18 -9.70 -17.89 -15.28
C ILE A 18 -9.32 -19.32 -14.93
N ASP A 19 -9.52 -20.28 -15.84
CA ASP A 19 -9.17 -21.69 -15.61
C ASP A 19 -7.68 -21.88 -15.36
N ALA A 20 -6.84 -21.09 -16.04
CA ALA A 20 -5.39 -21.09 -15.79
C ALA A 20 -5.03 -20.48 -14.42
N VAL A 21 -5.80 -19.50 -13.95
CA VAL A 21 -5.65 -18.98 -12.58
C VAL A 21 -6.03 -20.07 -11.58
N GLU A 22 -7.20 -20.70 -11.74
CA GLU A 22 -7.68 -21.72 -10.82
C GLU A 22 -6.72 -22.92 -10.71
N LYS A 23 -6.17 -23.40 -11.85
CA LYS A 23 -5.14 -24.45 -11.87
C LYS A 23 -3.87 -24.08 -11.10
N ALA A 24 -3.59 -22.80 -10.94
CA ALA A 24 -2.45 -22.31 -10.17
C ALA A 24 -2.75 -22.26 -8.66
N LEU A 25 -4.02 -22.23 -8.25
CA LEU A 25 -4.43 -22.14 -6.85
C LEU A 25 -4.25 -23.47 -6.10
N ASP A 26 -4.12 -23.36 -4.78
CA ASP A 26 -4.02 -24.48 -3.84
C ASP A 26 -5.17 -24.37 -2.82
N LYS A 27 -6.04 -25.39 -2.77
CA LYS A 27 -7.20 -25.43 -1.86
C LYS A 27 -6.81 -25.45 -0.38
N GLN A 28 -5.61 -25.90 -0.05
CA GLN A 28 -5.16 -26.05 1.34
C GLN A 28 -4.42 -24.81 1.86
N LYS A 29 -4.10 -23.84 0.99
CA LYS A 29 -3.29 -22.67 1.33
C LYS A 29 -4.03 -21.37 1.04
N VAL A 30 -3.50 -20.29 1.61
CA VAL A 30 -3.86 -18.93 1.19
C VAL A 30 -3.15 -18.64 -0.12
N ASN A 31 -3.92 -18.23 -1.12
CA ASN A 31 -3.42 -17.88 -2.45
C ASN A 31 -3.33 -16.36 -2.55
N ILE A 32 -2.12 -15.84 -2.64
CA ILE A 32 -1.87 -14.41 -2.83
C ILE A 32 -1.87 -14.12 -4.33
N ILE A 33 -2.82 -13.30 -4.77
CA ILE A 33 -2.97 -12.91 -6.17
C ILE A 33 -2.49 -11.47 -6.31
N VAL A 34 -1.49 -11.26 -7.15
CA VAL A 34 -0.98 -9.93 -7.48
C VAL A 34 -1.43 -9.55 -8.87
N VAL A 35 -2.21 -8.47 -8.99
CA VAL A 35 -2.69 -7.99 -10.30
C VAL A 35 -1.94 -6.72 -10.69
N THR A 36 -1.21 -6.80 -11.80
CA THR A 36 -0.37 -5.72 -12.33
C THR A 36 -1.03 -4.94 -13.47
N SER A 37 -2.21 -5.37 -13.93
CA SER A 37 -2.94 -4.72 -15.02
C SER A 37 -3.57 -3.39 -14.58
N SER A 38 -3.57 -2.40 -15.46
CA SER A 38 -4.27 -1.12 -15.31
C SER A 38 -5.51 -0.98 -16.20
N SER A 39 -5.89 -2.03 -16.93
CA SER A 39 -7.08 -2.02 -17.79
C SER A 39 -8.33 -2.21 -16.93
N GLN A 40 -9.17 -1.17 -16.84
CA GLN A 40 -10.38 -1.18 -16.02
C GLN A 40 -11.29 -2.39 -16.33
N THR A 41 -11.65 -2.58 -17.61
CA THR A 41 -12.56 -3.67 -18.02
C THR A 41 -11.99 -5.04 -17.69
N PHE A 42 -10.69 -5.23 -17.88
CA PHE A 42 -10.02 -6.47 -17.51
C PHE A 42 -10.08 -6.71 -16.00
N VAL A 43 -9.76 -5.68 -15.22
CA VAL A 43 -9.73 -5.76 -13.76
C VAL A 43 -11.11 -6.11 -13.21
N ILE A 44 -12.16 -5.39 -13.61
CA ILE A 44 -13.53 -5.62 -13.13
C ILE A 44 -13.95 -7.07 -13.42
N ASN A 45 -13.75 -7.53 -14.67
CA ASN A 45 -14.09 -8.90 -15.05
C ASN A 45 -13.28 -9.96 -14.29
N LEU A 46 -12.01 -9.69 -13.99
CA LEU A 46 -11.17 -10.58 -13.21
C LEU A 46 -11.67 -10.65 -11.75
N LEU A 47 -11.99 -9.50 -11.14
CA LEU A 47 -12.45 -9.46 -9.75
C LEU A 47 -13.74 -10.23 -9.54
N THR A 48 -14.73 -10.09 -10.44
CA THR A 48 -15.97 -10.88 -10.38
C THR A 48 -15.69 -12.38 -10.38
N LYS A 49 -14.81 -12.82 -11.29
CA LYS A 49 -14.45 -14.25 -11.39
C LYS A 49 -13.63 -14.75 -10.20
N LEU A 50 -12.72 -13.93 -9.67
CA LEU A 50 -11.98 -14.27 -8.46
C LEU A 50 -12.91 -14.34 -7.25
N ASN A 51 -13.90 -13.46 -7.18
CA ASN A 51 -14.91 -13.47 -6.14
C ASN A 51 -15.69 -14.80 -6.12
N ASP A 52 -16.07 -15.33 -7.29
CA ASP A 52 -16.71 -16.65 -7.35
C ASP A 52 -15.82 -17.77 -6.78
N LEU A 53 -14.50 -17.70 -7.03
CA LEU A 53 -13.53 -18.68 -6.52
C LEU A 53 -13.30 -18.58 -5.00
N THR A 54 -13.74 -17.52 -4.32
CA THR A 54 -13.62 -17.42 -2.85
C THR A 54 -14.42 -18.51 -2.11
N ARG A 55 -15.41 -19.12 -2.78
CA ARG A 55 -16.21 -20.23 -2.25
C ARG A 55 -15.37 -21.48 -1.99
N ASP A 56 -14.35 -21.71 -2.81
CA ASP A 56 -13.53 -22.93 -2.80
C ASP A 56 -12.08 -22.68 -2.37
N TYR A 57 -11.61 -21.42 -2.45
CA TYR A 57 -10.22 -21.04 -2.22
C TYR A 57 -10.11 -19.85 -1.27
N LYS A 58 -9.10 -19.90 -0.39
CA LYS A 58 -8.72 -18.74 0.42
C LYS A 58 -7.88 -17.79 -0.42
N LEU A 59 -8.43 -16.65 -0.81
CA LEU A 59 -7.77 -15.67 -1.68
C LEU A 59 -7.40 -14.41 -0.92
N LEU A 60 -6.23 -13.86 -1.24
CA LEU A 60 -5.81 -12.52 -0.83
C LEU A 60 -5.39 -11.76 -2.09
N LEU A 61 -6.11 -10.69 -2.40
CA LEU A 61 -5.78 -9.83 -3.53
C LEU A 61 -4.80 -8.72 -3.11
N SER A 62 -3.82 -8.46 -3.96
CA SER A 62 -2.96 -7.28 -3.88
C SER A 62 -2.90 -6.61 -5.25
N TYR A 63 -3.18 -5.31 -5.31
CA TYR A 63 -3.25 -4.59 -6.58
C TYR A 63 -2.42 -3.30 -6.59
N MET A 64 -2.17 -2.77 -7.79
CA MET A 64 -1.36 -1.56 -7.98
C MET A 64 -2.16 -0.27 -7.72
N PRO A 65 -1.56 0.79 -7.12
CA PRO A 65 -2.24 2.05 -6.84
C PRO A 65 -2.93 2.72 -8.03
N THR A 66 -2.57 2.33 -9.26
CA THR A 66 -3.16 2.81 -10.52
C THR A 66 -4.67 2.61 -10.61
N TRP A 67 -5.24 1.65 -9.87
CA TRP A 67 -6.68 1.39 -9.84
C TRP A 67 -7.49 2.54 -9.25
N LYS A 68 -6.87 3.46 -8.49
CA LYS A 68 -7.50 4.67 -7.95
C LYS A 68 -8.31 5.45 -9.00
N LYS A 69 -7.92 5.37 -10.29
CA LYS A 69 -8.59 6.05 -11.41
C LYS A 69 -9.99 5.53 -11.71
N PHE A 70 -10.27 4.28 -11.37
CA PHE A 70 -11.53 3.59 -11.64
C PHE A 70 -12.04 2.80 -10.44
N GLU A 71 -11.52 3.07 -9.24
CA GLU A 71 -11.87 2.40 -7.99
C GLU A 71 -13.38 2.47 -7.72
N GLN A 72 -14.04 3.57 -8.10
CA GLN A 72 -15.49 3.75 -8.01
C GLN A 72 -16.31 2.77 -8.87
N ASN A 73 -15.69 2.13 -9.86
CA ASN A 73 -16.32 1.14 -10.72
C ASN A 73 -16.09 -0.30 -10.24
N ILE A 74 -15.35 -0.47 -9.14
CA ILE A 74 -15.11 -1.78 -8.52
C ILE A 74 -16.17 -2.00 -7.45
N GLU A 75 -16.83 -3.15 -7.50
CA GLU A 75 -17.76 -3.56 -6.45
C GLU A 75 -17.00 -3.75 -5.12
N LEU A 76 -17.39 -2.98 -4.12
CA LEU A 76 -16.71 -2.96 -2.83
C LEU A 76 -16.76 -4.32 -2.12
N GLU A 77 -17.87 -5.06 -2.27
CA GLU A 77 -18.03 -6.41 -1.73
C GLU A 77 -16.96 -7.38 -2.27
N HIS A 78 -16.60 -7.29 -3.56
CA HIS A 78 -15.53 -8.09 -4.13
C HIS A 78 -14.19 -7.82 -3.45
N LEU A 79 -13.90 -6.56 -3.11
CA LEU A 79 -12.66 -6.19 -2.43
C LEU A 79 -12.59 -6.76 -1.02
N PHE A 80 -13.73 -6.77 -0.30
CA PHE A 80 -13.87 -7.38 1.02
C PHE A 80 -13.69 -8.90 0.98
N ASN A 81 -14.45 -9.60 0.14
CA ASN A 81 -14.38 -11.06 0.02
C ASN A 81 -12.97 -11.54 -0.37
N LEU A 82 -12.27 -10.77 -1.20
CA LEU A 82 -10.89 -11.05 -1.62
C LEU A 82 -9.82 -10.60 -0.61
N HIS A 83 -10.20 -10.14 0.59
CA HIS A 83 -9.28 -9.70 1.65
C HIS A 83 -8.23 -8.72 1.13
N THR A 84 -8.68 -7.77 0.31
CA THR A 84 -7.79 -7.02 -0.57
C THR A 84 -6.81 -6.16 0.21
N HIS A 85 -5.57 -6.09 -0.25
CA HIS A 85 -4.55 -5.17 0.21
C HIS A 85 -4.26 -4.14 -0.88
N SER A 86 -4.36 -2.86 -0.54
CA SER A 86 -4.04 -1.75 -1.44
C SER A 86 -2.85 -0.96 -0.93
N PHE A 87 -2.04 -0.45 -1.86
CA PHE A 87 -0.93 0.44 -1.56
C PHE A 87 -1.32 1.87 -1.89
N GLN A 88 -1.16 2.78 -0.95
CA GLN A 88 -1.57 4.18 -1.09
C GLN A 88 -0.41 5.11 -0.70
N PRO A 89 -0.04 6.09 -1.55
CA PRO A 89 0.97 7.08 -1.19
C PRO A 89 0.42 8.18 -0.25
N PHE A 90 -0.90 8.20 -0.05
CA PHE A 90 -1.62 9.21 0.72
C PHE A 90 -2.87 8.59 1.32
N TYR A 91 -3.07 8.76 2.62
CA TYR A 91 -4.22 8.22 3.35
C TYR A 91 -4.56 9.16 4.52
N VAL A 92 -5.82 9.60 4.62
CA VAL A 92 -6.29 10.47 5.70
C VAL A 92 -7.16 9.65 6.64
N ASP A 93 -6.70 9.49 7.87
CA ASP A 93 -7.50 8.90 8.95
C ASP A 93 -8.34 9.97 9.64
N TYR A 94 -9.61 10.12 9.24
CA TYR A 94 -10.51 11.10 9.87
C TYR A 94 -10.93 10.73 11.30
N SER A 95 -10.59 9.54 11.80
CA SER A 95 -10.77 9.19 13.21
C SER A 95 -9.70 9.82 14.11
N ASN A 96 -8.51 10.10 13.55
CA ASN A 96 -7.34 10.64 14.25
C ASN A 96 -7.62 12.07 14.79
N PRO A 97 -7.40 12.33 16.10
CA PRO A 97 -7.59 13.65 16.70
C PRO A 97 -6.79 14.79 16.03
N PHE A 98 -5.56 14.53 15.57
CA PHE A 98 -4.74 15.53 14.87
C PHE A 98 -5.35 15.92 13.52
N VAL A 99 -5.88 14.93 12.79
CA VAL A 99 -6.60 15.17 11.53
C VAL A 99 -7.88 15.95 11.79
N LYS A 100 -8.68 15.55 12.79
CA LYS A 100 -9.90 16.28 13.19
C LYS A 100 -9.61 17.74 13.51
N ASN A 101 -8.59 18.00 14.34
CA ASN A 101 -8.20 19.36 14.71
C ASN A 101 -7.75 20.17 13.50
N PHE A 102 -6.93 19.60 12.62
CA PHE A 102 -6.51 20.25 11.38
C PHE A 102 -7.71 20.61 10.49
N VAL A 103 -8.64 19.67 10.28
CA VAL A 103 -9.83 19.89 9.46
C VAL A 103 -10.71 21.00 10.04
N LEU A 104 -10.95 20.99 11.35
CA LEU A 104 -11.74 22.03 12.02
C LEU A 104 -11.08 23.41 11.92
N ALA A 105 -9.78 23.50 12.19
CA ALA A 105 -9.03 24.75 12.08
C ALA A 105 -8.98 25.28 10.63
N TYR A 106 -8.80 24.38 9.66
CA TYR A 106 -8.77 24.75 8.25
C TYR A 106 -10.13 25.28 7.78
N ARG A 107 -11.23 24.63 8.17
CA ARG A 107 -12.59 25.12 7.89
C ARG A 107 -12.86 26.46 8.54
N ASP A 108 -12.43 26.66 9.79
CA ASP A 108 -12.65 27.94 10.45
C ASP A 108 -11.87 29.08 9.77
N LEU A 109 -10.62 28.84 9.39
CA LEU A 109 -9.78 29.87 8.78
C LEU A 109 -10.16 30.17 7.31
N TYR A 110 -10.40 29.14 6.50
CA TYR A 110 -10.56 29.28 5.05
C TYR A 110 -12.01 29.11 4.56
N LYS A 111 -12.93 28.72 5.46
CA LYS A 111 -14.36 28.50 5.16
C LYS A 111 -14.62 27.48 4.04
N ILE A 112 -13.69 26.54 3.84
CA ILE A 112 -13.76 25.43 2.87
C ILE A 112 -13.16 24.14 3.47
N GLU A 113 -13.45 22.99 2.85
CA GLU A 113 -12.83 21.72 3.21
C GLU A 113 -11.36 21.64 2.77
N PRO A 114 -10.47 21.04 3.58
CA PRO A 114 -9.10 20.78 3.14
C PRO A 114 -9.08 19.78 2.00
N THR A 115 -8.30 20.10 0.98
CA THR A 115 -8.04 19.19 -0.15
C THR A 115 -6.81 18.33 0.14
N LYS A 116 -6.55 17.33 -0.72
CA LYS A 116 -5.29 16.57 -0.69
C LYS A 116 -4.05 17.49 -0.61
N PHE A 117 -4.06 18.61 -1.34
CA PHE A 117 -2.95 19.56 -1.34
C PHE A 117 -2.84 20.36 -0.04
N SER A 118 -3.96 20.59 0.65
CA SER A 118 -3.96 21.22 1.98
C SER A 118 -3.21 20.33 3.00
N PHE A 119 -3.51 19.02 3.02
CA PHE A 119 -2.80 18.06 3.87
C PHE A 119 -1.33 17.91 3.49
N LEU A 120 -1.02 17.78 2.20
CA LEU A 120 0.38 17.70 1.72
C LEU A 120 1.18 18.95 2.10
N GLY A 121 0.59 20.13 1.96
CA GLY A 121 1.23 21.39 2.34
C GLY A 121 1.56 21.43 3.83
N TYR A 122 0.62 21.00 4.68
CA TYR A 122 0.84 20.88 6.12
C TYR A 122 1.97 19.88 6.45
N ASP A 123 1.89 18.66 5.92
CA ASP A 123 2.86 17.60 6.20
C ASP A 123 4.27 17.96 5.73
N CYS A 124 4.40 18.50 4.51
CA CYS A 124 5.67 19.01 3.99
C CYS A 124 6.24 20.10 4.90
N SER A 125 5.42 21.08 5.28
CA SER A 125 5.85 22.21 6.10
C SER A 125 6.36 21.72 7.46
N ILE A 126 5.55 20.94 8.17
CA ILE A 126 5.91 20.43 9.50
C ILE A 126 7.15 19.53 9.42
N TYR A 127 7.27 18.66 8.42
CA TYR A 127 8.43 17.79 8.30
C TYR A 127 9.72 18.55 8.00
N PHE A 128 9.73 19.35 6.93
CA PHE A 128 10.95 20.01 6.46
C PHE A 128 11.35 21.21 7.33
N LEU A 129 10.40 21.96 7.89
CA LEU A 129 10.72 23.04 8.82
C LEU A 129 11.25 22.50 10.15
N SER A 130 10.71 21.38 10.65
CA SER A 130 11.25 20.77 11.87
C SER A 130 12.66 20.19 11.66
N LEU A 131 12.92 19.61 10.47
CA LEU A 131 14.27 19.20 10.06
C LEU A 131 15.23 20.40 10.01
N LEU A 132 14.81 21.49 9.37
CA LEU A 132 15.61 22.71 9.25
C LEU A 132 15.87 23.34 10.63
N GLN A 133 14.86 23.38 11.51
CA GLN A 133 15.00 23.89 12.88
C GLN A 133 15.99 23.06 13.69
N LYS A 134 15.97 21.73 13.56
CA LYS A 134 16.80 20.82 14.36
C LYS A 134 18.22 20.66 13.83
N TYR A 135 18.39 20.57 12.51
CA TYR A 135 19.67 20.20 11.87
C TYR A 135 20.27 21.32 10.99
N GLY A 136 19.59 22.47 10.88
CA GLY A 136 20.05 23.60 10.09
C GLY A 136 20.11 23.32 8.59
N ARG A 137 20.96 24.08 7.87
CA ARG A 137 21.05 24.06 6.40
C ARG A 137 21.42 22.68 5.81
N ASN A 138 22.02 21.81 6.61
CA ASN A 138 22.45 20.47 6.19
C ASN A 138 21.47 19.35 6.62
N PHE A 139 20.20 19.70 6.89
CA PHE A 139 19.20 18.75 7.37
C PHE A 139 19.01 17.52 6.46
N TYR A 140 19.31 17.64 5.17
CA TYR A 140 19.16 16.54 4.21
C TYR A 140 20.05 15.32 4.54
N ASN A 141 21.14 15.51 5.29
CA ASN A 141 21.95 14.39 5.81
C ASN A 141 21.24 13.61 6.93
N CYS A 142 20.22 14.21 7.54
CA CYS A 142 19.42 13.67 8.64
C CYS A 142 17.95 13.56 8.24
N ILE A 143 17.64 13.45 6.94
CA ILE A 143 16.29 13.62 6.39
C ILE A 143 15.26 12.67 7.01
N ASN A 144 15.67 11.48 7.46
CA ASN A 144 14.78 10.49 8.10
C ASN A 144 14.86 10.48 9.64
N GLU A 145 15.66 11.37 10.24
CA GLU A 145 15.98 11.37 11.68
C GLU A 145 15.02 12.25 12.50
N ILE A 146 13.79 12.43 12.01
CA ILE A 146 12.75 13.18 12.69
C ILE A 146 11.46 12.39 12.74
N GLN A 147 10.74 12.57 13.85
CA GLN A 147 9.37 12.10 14.00
C GLN A 147 8.48 13.33 14.18
N VAL A 148 7.56 13.51 13.25
CA VAL A 148 6.52 14.54 13.32
C VAL A 148 5.19 13.88 13.01
N ASN A 149 4.12 14.47 13.54
CA ASN A 149 2.76 14.01 13.27
C ASN A 149 2.32 14.46 11.88
N GLN A 150 2.61 13.61 10.90
CA GLN A 150 2.06 13.74 9.55
C GLN A 150 0.59 13.31 9.57
N LEU A 151 -0.26 14.06 8.89
CA LEU A 151 -1.70 13.89 8.87
C LEU A 151 -2.15 12.92 7.79
N ALA A 152 -1.46 12.92 6.64
CA ALA A 152 -1.92 12.18 5.47
C ALA A 152 -0.82 11.55 4.62
N SER A 153 0.41 11.99 4.82
CA SER A 153 1.60 11.52 4.14
C SER A 153 2.42 10.62 5.05
N ARG A 154 3.25 9.79 4.45
CA ARG A 154 4.32 9.11 5.18
C ARG A 154 5.63 9.42 4.50
N PHE A 155 6.49 10.19 5.15
CA PHE A 155 7.80 10.51 4.57
C PHE A 155 8.88 9.56 5.09
N TYR A 156 9.51 8.90 4.13
CA TYR A 156 10.72 8.11 4.30
C TYR A 156 11.53 8.23 3.02
N PHE A 157 12.64 8.96 3.08
CA PHE A 157 13.39 9.33 1.89
C PHE A 157 14.58 8.42 1.66
N GLU A 158 14.70 7.91 0.44
CA GLU A 158 15.89 7.19 -0.03
C GLU A 158 16.56 7.97 -1.15
N LYS A 159 17.89 7.97 -1.17
CA LYS A 159 18.65 8.64 -2.23
C LYS A 159 18.68 7.73 -3.47
N ASN A 160 18.22 8.26 -4.61
CA ASN A 160 18.19 7.51 -5.85
C ASN A 160 19.57 7.53 -6.53
N GLY A 161 20.47 6.65 -6.08
CA GLY A 161 21.85 6.61 -6.55
C GLY A 161 22.72 7.74 -5.99
N THR A 162 24.01 7.74 -6.33
CA THR A 162 25.00 8.65 -5.73
C THR A 162 24.81 10.11 -6.18
N GLN A 163 24.37 10.32 -7.42
CA GLN A 163 24.16 11.64 -8.03
C GLN A 163 22.68 12.06 -8.10
N GLY A 164 21.74 11.20 -7.71
CA GLY A 164 20.32 11.52 -7.74
C GLY A 164 19.82 12.26 -6.50
N GLY A 165 18.57 12.72 -6.60
CA GLY A 165 17.84 13.31 -5.49
C GLY A 165 17.28 12.26 -4.52
N TYR A 166 16.49 12.74 -3.56
CA TYR A 166 15.75 11.89 -2.64
C TYR A 166 14.35 11.58 -3.18
N GLU A 167 13.94 10.34 -3.03
CA GLU A 167 12.59 9.88 -3.37
C GLU A 167 11.90 9.41 -2.09
N ASN A 168 10.66 9.85 -1.89
CA ASN A 168 9.86 9.31 -0.80
C ASN A 168 9.42 7.87 -1.12
N LYS A 169 9.83 6.92 -0.29
CA LYS A 169 9.43 5.51 -0.34
C LYS A 169 8.35 5.16 0.69
N GLY A 170 7.91 6.13 1.50
CA GLY A 170 6.84 5.93 2.46
C GLY A 170 5.51 5.67 1.76
N ILE A 171 4.88 4.54 2.11
CA ILE A 171 3.56 4.15 1.61
C ILE A 171 2.72 3.55 2.74
N PHE A 172 1.41 3.71 2.58
CA PHE A 172 0.38 3.10 3.41
C PHE A 172 -0.08 1.79 2.76
N ILE A 173 -0.29 0.77 3.58
CA ILE A 173 -1.00 -0.45 3.16
C ILE A 173 -2.36 -0.44 3.84
N THR A 174 -3.43 -0.46 3.05
CA THR A 174 -4.79 -0.67 3.57
C THR A 174 -5.23 -2.09 3.29
N ARG A 175 -6.07 -2.65 4.17
CA ARG A 175 -6.71 -3.95 4.02
C ARG A 175 -8.21 -3.78 4.12
N TYR A 176 -8.93 -4.42 3.22
CA TYR A 176 -10.37 -4.58 3.28
C TYR A 176 -10.66 -5.84 4.10
N ASP A 177 -11.40 -5.72 5.20
CA ASP A 177 -11.78 -6.85 6.05
C ASP A 177 -13.30 -7.08 5.99
N ASP A 178 -13.68 -8.27 5.55
CA ASP A 178 -15.06 -8.69 5.31
C ASP A 178 -15.87 -8.83 6.59
N LYS A 179 -15.23 -9.10 7.74
CA LYS A 179 -15.95 -9.33 9.00
C LYS A 179 -16.55 -8.07 9.58
N GLU A 180 -15.83 -6.96 9.44
CA GLU A 180 -16.25 -5.65 9.96
C GLU A 180 -16.81 -4.75 8.85
N ASN A 181 -16.66 -5.13 7.57
CA ASN A 181 -16.88 -4.24 6.42
C ASN A 181 -16.12 -2.91 6.55
N GLU A 182 -14.91 -2.98 7.13
CA GLU A 182 -14.06 -1.84 7.41
C GLU A 182 -12.73 -1.92 6.66
N VAL A 183 -12.21 -0.74 6.28
CA VAL A 183 -10.88 -0.61 5.67
C VAL A 183 -9.89 -0.25 6.77
N PHE A 184 -9.00 -1.19 7.09
CA PHE A 184 -7.96 -1.00 8.10
C PHE A 184 -6.67 -0.53 7.46
N LEU A 185 -6.00 0.43 8.07
CA LEU A 185 -4.58 0.68 7.80
C LEU A 185 -3.76 -0.43 8.47
N THR A 186 -3.12 -1.28 7.67
CA THR A 186 -2.44 -2.49 8.19
C THR A 186 -0.95 -2.32 8.39
N ASN A 187 -0.27 -1.48 7.60
CA ASN A 187 1.14 -1.21 7.82
C ASN A 187 1.63 0.12 7.20
N LEU A 188 2.76 0.59 7.72
CA LEU A 188 3.53 1.73 7.24
C LEU A 188 4.91 1.24 6.81
N ILE A 189 5.20 1.26 5.51
CA ILE A 189 6.56 0.92 5.03
C ILE A 189 7.44 2.17 5.20
N THR A 190 8.28 2.18 6.26
CA THR A 190 9.23 3.29 6.54
C THR A 190 10.64 2.83 6.93
N ASN A 191 11.13 1.77 6.29
CA ASN A 191 12.46 1.17 6.47
C ASN A 191 12.81 0.63 7.87
N LYS A 192 11.81 0.50 8.74
CA LYS A 192 11.72 -0.60 9.69
C LYS A 192 10.30 -1.14 9.58
N PHE A 193 10.16 -2.46 9.48
CA PHE A 193 8.92 -3.14 9.86
C PHE A 193 8.65 -2.82 11.34
N LEU A 194 8.10 -1.64 11.64
CA LEU A 194 7.81 -1.20 13.01
C LEU A 194 6.50 -1.77 13.55
N MET A 195 5.83 -2.58 12.75
CA MET A 195 5.13 -3.77 13.21
C MET A 195 5.53 -4.89 12.25
N PRO A 196 5.81 -6.12 12.73
CA PRO A 196 5.53 -7.25 11.87
C PRO A 196 4.05 -7.09 11.54
N LEU A 197 3.73 -6.84 10.27
CA LEU A 197 2.59 -7.57 9.73
C LEU A 197 2.84 -8.99 10.22
N VAL A 198 1.98 -9.52 11.09
CA VAL A 198 1.90 -10.97 11.22
C VAL A 198 1.24 -11.47 9.93
N ILE A 199 1.99 -11.30 8.84
CA ILE A 199 1.98 -12.11 7.66
C ILE A 199 3.22 -12.97 7.87
N GLN A 200 3.07 -14.29 7.75
CA GLN A 200 4.18 -15.23 7.84
C GLN A 200 5.38 -14.74 6.99
N PRO A 201 6.63 -14.80 7.47
CA PRO A 201 7.74 -14.04 6.89
C PRO A 201 8.05 -14.41 5.43
N ILE A 202 8.35 -13.42 4.60
CA ILE A 202 9.02 -13.55 3.29
C ILE A 202 10.48 -13.12 3.47
N GLU A 203 11.44 -14.04 3.28
CA GLU A 203 12.88 -13.74 3.28
C GLU A 203 13.44 -13.71 1.85
N ILE A 204 14.18 -12.65 1.51
CA ILE A 204 14.93 -12.50 0.25
C ILE A 204 16.44 -12.45 0.58
N ARG A 205 17.26 -13.28 -0.09
CA ARG A 205 18.71 -13.04 -0.22
C ARG A 205 19.20 -13.29 -1.64
N LYS A 206 20.07 -12.37 -2.10
CA LYS A 206 20.72 -12.33 -3.42
C LYS A 206 21.46 -13.64 -3.75
N VAL A 207 21.29 -14.09 -4.99
CA VAL A 207 22.07 -15.18 -5.59
C VAL A 207 23.46 -14.65 -5.92
N ASN A 208 24.50 -15.21 -5.30
CA ASN A 208 25.86 -15.09 -5.81
C ASN A 208 26.01 -16.01 -7.02
N VAL A 209 26.32 -15.42 -8.17
CA VAL A 209 26.64 -16.14 -9.39
C VAL A 209 28.03 -16.77 -9.21
N ILE A 210 28.11 -18.10 -9.20
CA ILE A 210 29.36 -18.81 -9.41
C ILE A 210 29.44 -19.10 -10.91
N LYS A 211 30.39 -18.43 -11.58
CA LYS A 211 30.78 -18.71 -12.96
C LYS A 211 31.36 -20.13 -13.05
N LYS A 212 30.98 -20.86 -14.09
CA LYS A 212 31.57 -22.13 -14.50
C LYS A 212 33.07 -22.02 -14.73
#